data_AF-A0A7V3VXV6-F1
#
_entry.id   AF-A0A7V3VXV6-F1
#
_cell.length_a   1.000
_cell.length_b   1.000
_cell.length_c   1.000
_cell.angle_alpha   90.00
_cell.angle_beta   90.00
_cell.angle_gamma   90.00
#
_symmetry.space_group_name_H-M   'P 1'
#
loop_
_entity.id
_entity.type
_entity.pdbx_description
1 polymer ?
#
loop_
_entity_poly.entity_id
_entity_poly.type
_entity_poly.pdbx_seq_one_letter_code
_entity_poly.pdbx_strand_id
1 'polypeptide(L)'
;MRMFRLVPPGLWPQHIDPATLAVLQFQEFFVDVRILPYDDYSHLTPEQLTGERIYEEVFRYYYLILPAMSEYLDLKDPAIWQTPTAARYVMRMTDPQLWDYYNYMPRTRDLSKYRRELLWRFCCQVLKEHGVSSKMCDRLPSREEGEHVAH
;
A
#
# COMPACT_ATOMS: atom_id res chain seq x y z
N MET A 1 13.69 10.84 8.80
CA MET A 1 14.01 9.43 9.09
C MET A 1 14.25 9.33 10.59
N ARG A 2 13.42 8.59 11.32
CA ARG A 2 13.66 8.31 12.75
C ARG A 2 14.31 6.94 12.83
N MET A 3 15.50 6.90 13.42
CA MET A 3 16.28 5.67 13.57
C MET A 3 16.10 5.16 14.99
N PHE A 4 15.60 3.94 15.13
CA PHE A 4 15.44 3.29 16.43
C PHE A 4 16.50 2.21 16.56
N ARG A 5 17.20 2.22 17.69
CA ARG A 5 18.18 1.19 18.04
C ARG A 5 17.43 0.01 18.67
N LEU A 6 17.53 -1.16 18.06
CA LEU A 6 17.01 -2.39 18.66
C LEU A 6 18.12 -3.07 19.46
N VAL A 7 17.90 -3.28 20.76
CA VAL A 7 18.80 -4.06 21.62
C VAL A 7 18.09 -5.36 21.99
N PRO A 8 18.49 -6.51 21.44
CA PRO A 8 17.85 -7.79 21.78
C PRO A 8 17.99 -8.10 23.28
N PRO A 9 16.99 -8.72 23.91
CA PRO A 9 17.09 -9.15 25.30
C PRO A 9 18.24 -10.17 25.45
N GLY A 10 19.16 -9.88 26.37
CA GLY A 10 20.35 -10.72 26.62
C GLY A 10 21.66 -10.23 25.97
N LEU A 11 21.58 -9.22 25.08
CA LEU A 11 22.72 -8.57 24.42
C LEU A 11 22.97 -7.15 24.96
N TRP A 12 22.64 -6.90 26.23
CA TRP A 12 22.99 -5.64 26.88
C TRP A 12 24.51 -5.55 27.01
N PRO A 13 25.16 -4.54 26.40
CA PRO A 13 26.57 -4.33 26.66
C PRO A 13 26.72 -3.95 28.14
N GLN A 14 27.24 -4.87 28.95
CA GLN A 14 27.45 -4.65 30.39
C GLN A 14 28.54 -3.60 30.66
N HIS A 15 29.30 -3.23 29.64
CA HIS A 15 30.29 -2.16 29.70
C HIS A 15 30.35 -1.45 28.34
N ILE A 16 30.17 -0.14 28.34
CA ILE A 16 30.34 0.72 27.16
C ILE A 16 31.58 1.57 27.44
N ASP A 17 32.70 1.25 26.81
CA ASP A 17 33.91 2.10 26.80
C ASP A 17 34.20 2.59 25.37
N PRO A 18 35.01 3.65 25.18
CA PRO A 18 35.27 4.22 23.85
C PRO A 18 35.89 3.22 22.86
N ALA A 19 36.60 2.20 23.34
CA ALA A 19 37.24 1.18 22.51
C ALA A 19 36.25 0.09 22.05
N THR A 20 35.31 -0.31 22.92
CA THR A 20 34.22 -1.24 22.60
C THR A 20 33.13 -0.60 21.75
N LEU A 21 32.88 0.71 21.92
CA LEU A 21 31.85 1.41 21.16
C LEU A 21 32.12 1.36 19.66
N ALA A 22 33.38 1.42 19.22
CA ALA A 22 33.77 1.33 17.81
C ALA A 22 33.63 -0.10 17.21
N VAL A 23 33.75 -1.14 18.02
CA VAL A 23 33.65 -2.55 17.57
C VAL A 23 32.19 -3.03 17.60
N LEU A 24 31.40 -2.55 18.56
CA LEU A 24 29.99 -2.90 18.70
C LEU A 24 29.10 -2.27 17.61
N GLN A 25 29.57 -1.25 16.88
CA GLN A 25 28.80 -0.64 15.76
C GLN A 25 28.47 -1.66 14.66
N PHE A 26 29.30 -2.69 14.49
CA PHE A 26 29.07 -3.76 13.52
C PHE A 26 28.01 -4.78 13.97
N GLN A 27 27.55 -4.72 15.23
CA GLN A 27 26.50 -5.56 15.79
C GLN A 27 25.21 -4.78 16.09
N GLU A 28 25.04 -3.61 15.47
CA GLU A 28 23.85 -2.79 15.67
C GLU A 28 22.72 -3.22 14.74
N PHE A 29 21.58 -3.54 15.35
CA PHE A 29 20.34 -3.80 14.64
C PHE A 29 19.57 -2.48 14.51
N PHE A 30 19.45 -2.01 13.28
CA PHE A 30 18.64 -0.85 12.94
C PHE A 30 17.33 -1.29 12.31
N VAL A 31 16.24 -0.64 12.69
CA VAL A 31 14.95 -0.76 11.99
C VAL A 31 14.57 0.61 11.46
N ASP A 32 14.41 0.69 10.14
CA ASP A 32 13.90 1.87 9.48
C ASP A 32 12.39 1.79 9.32
N VAL A 33 11.67 2.53 10.16
CA VAL A 33 10.22 2.65 10.07
C VAL A 33 9.87 3.82 9.16
N ARG A 34 9.24 3.52 8.02
CA ARG A 34 8.63 4.55 7.17
C ARG A 34 7.20 4.81 7.65
N ILE A 35 6.96 6.02 8.13
CA ILE A 35 5.61 6.50 8.42
C ILE A 35 5.12 7.22 7.17
N LEU A 36 4.12 6.64 6.50
CA LEU A 36 3.45 7.29 5.39
C LEU A 36 2.51 8.39 5.93
N PRO A 37 2.31 9.49 5.20
CA PRO A 37 1.32 10.49 5.56
C PRO A 37 -0.07 9.84 5.68
N TYR A 38 -0.82 10.32 6.66
CA TYR A 38 -2.21 9.92 6.87
C TYR A 38 -3.09 10.69 5.91
N ASP A 39 -3.61 10.00 4.89
CA ASP A 39 -4.49 10.59 3.88
C ASP A 39 -5.87 9.93 3.98
N ASP A 40 -6.90 10.71 4.32
CA ASP A 40 -8.31 10.29 4.30
C ASP A 40 -8.99 10.82 3.02
N TYR A 41 -9.52 9.90 2.21
CA TYR A 41 -10.19 10.19 0.95
C TYR A 41 -11.71 9.95 0.99
N SER A 42 -12.28 9.78 2.18
CA SER A 42 -13.71 9.52 2.38
C SER A 42 -14.61 10.64 1.84
N HIS A 43 -14.12 11.87 1.84
CA HIS A 43 -14.84 13.07 1.38
C HIS A 43 -14.97 13.19 -0.14
N LEU A 44 -14.21 12.42 -0.93
CA LEU A 44 -14.23 12.54 -2.39
C LEU A 44 -15.56 12.05 -2.97
N THR A 45 -16.13 12.78 -3.94
CA THR A 45 -17.33 12.33 -4.67
C THR A 45 -16.94 11.45 -5.88
N PRO A 46 -17.87 10.65 -6.45
CA PRO A 46 -17.60 9.85 -7.65
C PRO A 46 -17.10 10.69 -8.84
N GLU A 47 -17.61 11.91 -8.99
CA GLU A 47 -17.19 12.83 -10.05
C GLU A 47 -15.71 13.27 -9.91
N GLN A 48 -15.17 13.24 -8.68
CA GLN A 48 -13.78 13.57 -8.39
C GLN A 48 -12.83 12.37 -8.53
N LEU A 49 -13.36 11.15 -8.69
CA LEU A 49 -12.59 9.92 -8.86
C LEU A 49 -12.17 9.76 -10.33
N THR A 50 -11.32 10.66 -10.81
CA THR A 50 -10.75 10.57 -12.16
C THR A 50 -9.50 9.69 -12.17
N GLY A 51 -9.20 9.08 -13.33
CA GLY A 51 -7.98 8.27 -13.48
C GLY A 51 -6.70 9.05 -13.21
N GLU A 52 -6.67 10.35 -13.55
CA GLU A 52 -5.56 11.25 -13.24
C GLU A 52 -5.33 11.39 -11.73
N ARG A 53 -6.40 11.60 -10.96
CA ARG A 53 -6.32 11.73 -9.50
C ARG A 53 -5.82 10.45 -8.85
N ILE A 54 -6.30 9.30 -9.31
CA ILE A 54 -5.84 7.98 -8.82
C ILE A 54 -4.37 7.75 -9.17
N TYR A 55 -3.93 8.19 -10.36
CA TYR A 55 -2.53 8.14 -10.72
C TYR A 55 -1.68 8.99 -9.78
N GLU A 56 -2.04 10.26 -9.53
CA GLU A 56 -1.28 11.17 -8.67
C GLU A 56 -1.14 10.67 -7.22
N GLU A 57 -2.24 10.17 -6.66
CA GLU A 57 -2.35 9.79 -5.25
C GLU A 57 -1.88 8.36 -4.95
N VAL A 58 -2.00 7.44 -5.93
CA VAL A 58 -1.70 6.01 -5.73
C VAL A 58 -0.64 5.52 -6.72
N PHE A 59 -0.95 5.48 -8.02
CA PHE A 59 -0.08 4.76 -8.98
C PHE A 59 1.27 5.43 -9.24
N ARG A 60 1.39 6.75 -9.11
CA ARG A 60 2.63 7.50 -9.34
C ARG A 60 3.76 7.03 -8.43
N TYR A 61 3.46 6.76 -7.16
CA TYR A 61 4.44 6.24 -6.21
C TYR A 61 4.95 4.86 -6.63
N TYR A 62 4.03 3.96 -7.02
CA TYR A 62 4.37 2.62 -7.47
C TYR A 62 5.07 2.60 -8.83
N TYR A 63 4.70 3.50 -9.72
CA TYR A 63 5.37 3.69 -11.00
C TYR A 63 6.84 4.05 -10.83
N LEU A 64 7.16 4.94 -9.88
CA LEU A 64 8.53 5.38 -9.62
C LEU A 64 9.38 4.32 -8.92
N ILE A 65 8.81 3.54 -8.00
CA ILE A 65 9.57 2.62 -7.14
C ILE A 65 9.61 1.19 -7.72
N LEU A 66 8.58 0.80 -8.47
CA LEU A 66 8.41 -0.55 -9.02
C LEU A 66 8.13 -0.47 -10.54
N PRO A 67 9.10 -0.02 -11.37
CA PRO A 67 8.88 0.11 -12.81
C PRO A 67 8.52 -1.23 -13.49
N ALA A 68 8.93 -2.37 -12.92
CA ALA A 68 8.54 -3.69 -13.39
C ALA A 68 7.02 -3.94 -13.36
N MET A 69 6.25 -3.17 -12.60
CA MET A 69 4.78 -3.27 -12.62
C MET A 69 4.17 -2.72 -13.91
N SER A 70 4.85 -1.75 -14.57
CA SER A 70 4.43 -1.23 -15.87
C SER A 70 4.53 -2.26 -17.00
N GLU A 71 5.24 -3.38 -16.81
CA GLU A 71 5.30 -4.47 -17.80
C GLU A 71 4.00 -5.27 -17.87
N TYR A 72 3.26 -5.36 -16.77
CA TYR A 72 2.01 -6.13 -16.68
C TYR A 72 0.78 -5.26 -16.93
N LEU A 73 0.83 -4.00 -16.51
CA LEU A 73 -0.23 -3.02 -16.70
C LEU A 73 0.42 -1.64 -16.77
N ASP A 74 0.31 -0.96 -17.91
CA ASP A 74 0.96 0.34 -18.05
C ASP A 74 0.30 1.39 -17.14
N LEU A 75 0.98 1.65 -16.02
CA LEU A 75 0.56 2.62 -15.01
C LEU A 75 0.50 4.06 -15.54
N LYS A 76 1.16 4.37 -16.67
CA LYS A 76 1.20 5.73 -17.22
C LYS A 76 -0.01 6.10 -18.05
N ASP A 77 -0.68 5.14 -18.67
CA ASP A 77 -1.81 5.42 -19.56
C ASP A 77 -3.14 5.38 -18.79
N PRO A 78 -3.76 6.54 -18.48
CA PRO A 78 -5.04 6.61 -17.77
C PRO A 78 -6.18 5.90 -18.52
N ALA A 79 -6.09 5.72 -19.85
CA ALA A 79 -7.11 5.02 -20.63
C ALA A 79 -7.18 3.53 -20.27
N ILE A 80 -6.06 2.91 -19.93
CA ILE A 80 -6.00 1.49 -19.55
C ILE A 80 -6.77 1.26 -18.24
N TRP A 81 -6.65 2.18 -17.27
CA TRP A 81 -7.31 2.11 -15.96
C TRP A 81 -8.83 2.28 -16.03
N GLN A 82 -9.32 2.89 -17.10
CA GLN A 82 -10.74 3.04 -17.38
C GLN A 82 -11.34 1.77 -18.02
N THR A 83 -10.55 0.76 -18.33
CA THR A 83 -11.10 -0.49 -18.87
C THR A 83 -11.65 -1.40 -17.77
N PRO A 84 -12.77 -2.11 -18.01
CA PRO A 84 -13.35 -3.02 -17.02
C PRO A 84 -12.42 -4.20 -16.69
N THR A 85 -11.54 -4.59 -17.62
CA THR A 85 -10.54 -5.65 -17.41
C THR A 85 -9.46 -5.21 -16.42
N ALA A 86 -8.92 -3.99 -16.61
CA ALA A 86 -7.94 -3.43 -15.67
C ALA A 86 -8.55 -3.23 -14.28
N ALA A 87 -9.77 -2.69 -14.20
CA ALA A 87 -10.48 -2.51 -12.93
C ALA A 87 -10.61 -3.84 -12.15
N ARG A 88 -11.01 -4.93 -12.81
CA ARG A 88 -11.09 -6.26 -12.18
C ARG A 88 -9.73 -6.79 -11.73
N TYR A 89 -8.70 -6.62 -12.56
CA TYR A 89 -7.35 -7.05 -12.25
C TYR A 89 -6.85 -6.35 -10.98
N VAL A 90 -7.00 -5.04 -10.93
CA VAL A 90 -6.55 -4.19 -9.82
C VAL A 90 -7.28 -4.53 -8.53
N MET A 91 -8.61 -4.68 -8.58
CA MET A 91 -9.38 -5.11 -7.40
C MET A 91 -8.96 -6.50 -6.92
N ARG A 92 -8.68 -7.45 -7.83
CA ARG A 92 -8.22 -8.79 -7.47
C ARG A 92 -6.86 -8.73 -6.79
N MET A 93 -5.91 -8.00 -7.35
CA MET A 93 -4.53 -7.96 -6.85
C MET A 93 -4.40 -7.17 -5.55
N THR A 94 -5.32 -6.25 -5.27
CA THR A 94 -5.36 -5.47 -4.02
C THR A 94 -6.27 -6.08 -2.94
N ASP A 95 -6.84 -7.26 -3.18
CA ASP A 95 -7.69 -7.98 -2.24
C ASP A 95 -6.90 -8.38 -0.97
N PRO A 96 -7.35 -7.98 0.23
CA PRO A 96 -6.72 -8.40 1.49
C PRO A 96 -6.56 -9.92 1.63
N GLN A 97 -7.42 -10.74 1.01
CA GLN A 97 -7.28 -12.19 1.02
C GLN A 97 -6.00 -12.69 0.35
N LEU A 98 -5.43 -11.88 -0.55
CA LEU A 98 -4.16 -12.19 -1.19
C LEU A 98 -2.95 -11.71 -0.39
N TRP A 99 -3.12 -11.06 0.77
CA TRP A 99 -2.03 -10.41 1.51
C TRP A 99 -0.79 -11.28 1.74
N ASP A 100 -0.96 -12.56 2.02
CA ASP A 100 0.16 -13.49 2.26
C ASP A 100 0.82 -14.03 0.98
N TYR A 101 0.20 -13.80 -0.16
CA TYR A 101 0.66 -14.31 -1.45
C TYR A 101 1.54 -13.30 -2.19
N TYR A 102 2.43 -13.83 -3.04
CA TYR A 102 3.37 -13.01 -3.83
C TYR A 102 2.70 -12.14 -4.89
N ASN A 103 1.45 -12.46 -5.25
CA ASN A 103 0.64 -11.74 -6.22
C ASN A 103 -0.18 -10.61 -5.58
N TYR A 104 -0.03 -10.34 -4.28
CA TYR A 104 -0.60 -9.14 -3.69
C TYR A 104 0.07 -7.88 -4.24
N MET A 105 -0.74 -6.91 -4.67
CA MET A 105 -0.29 -5.60 -5.12
C MET A 105 -0.61 -4.55 -4.06
N PRO A 106 0.40 -3.74 -3.65
CA PRO A 106 1.82 -3.82 -3.98
C PRO A 106 2.55 -4.89 -3.16
N ARG A 107 3.63 -5.47 -3.71
CA ARG A 107 4.43 -6.50 -3.01
C ARG A 107 5.03 -5.99 -1.70
N THR A 108 5.34 -4.70 -1.63
CA THR A 108 5.86 -3.99 -0.46
C THR A 108 4.82 -3.84 0.65
N ARG A 109 3.54 -4.16 0.40
CA ARG A 109 2.44 -4.12 1.39
C ARG A 109 2.29 -2.75 2.06
N ASP A 110 2.69 -1.70 1.36
CA ASP A 110 2.67 -0.31 1.81
C ASP A 110 1.40 0.46 1.39
N LEU A 111 0.45 -0.23 0.74
CA LEU A 111 -0.83 0.36 0.38
C LEU A 111 -1.74 0.47 1.61
N SER A 112 -1.91 1.71 2.08
CA SER A 112 -2.76 2.04 3.21
C SER A 112 -4.23 1.65 2.96
N LYS A 113 -4.98 1.45 4.05
CA LYS A 113 -6.43 1.14 3.99
C LYS A 113 -7.18 2.17 3.15
N TYR A 114 -6.96 3.47 3.38
CA TYR A 114 -7.64 4.55 2.68
C TYR A 114 -7.32 4.61 1.18
N ARG A 115 -6.06 4.38 0.79
CA ARG A 115 -5.68 4.32 -0.63
C ARG A 115 -6.27 3.09 -1.33
N ARG A 116 -6.36 1.96 -0.63
CA ARG A 116 -7.01 0.74 -1.12
C ARG A 116 -8.50 0.96 -1.33
N GLU A 117 -9.18 1.60 -0.37
CA GLU A 117 -10.59 1.94 -0.46
C GLU A 117 -10.86 2.92 -1.61
N LEU A 118 -10.04 3.97 -1.74
CA LEU A 118 -10.09 4.92 -2.85
C LEU A 118 -10.03 4.21 -4.22
N LEU A 119 -9.06 3.31 -4.36
CA LEU A 119 -8.83 2.55 -5.58
C LEU A 119 -9.97 1.56 -5.87
N TRP A 120 -10.54 0.92 -4.84
CA TRP A 120 -11.72 0.07 -4.99
C TRP A 120 -12.96 0.86 -5.42
N ARG A 121 -13.18 2.05 -4.85
CA ARG A 121 -14.28 2.95 -5.23
C ARG A 121 -14.15 3.36 -6.70
N PHE A 122 -12.95 3.73 -7.14
CA PHE A 122 -12.68 4.03 -8.55
C PHE A 122 -12.96 2.84 -9.48
N CYS A 123 -12.43 1.64 -9.16
CA CYS A 123 -12.70 0.45 -9.97
C CYS A 123 -14.19 0.12 -10.06
N CYS A 124 -14.94 0.31 -8.98
CA CYS A 124 -16.38 0.10 -8.97
C CYS A 124 -17.15 1.12 -9.80
N GLN A 125 -16.69 2.37 -9.84
CA GLN A 125 -17.24 3.38 -10.73
C GLN A 125 -17.03 3.01 -12.20
N VAL A 126 -15.80 2.66 -12.58
CA VAL A 126 -15.46 2.20 -13.94
C VAL A 126 -16.34 1.01 -14.35
N LEU A 127 -16.51 0.02 -13.47
CA LEU A 127 -17.37 -1.14 -13.76
C LEU A 127 -18.84 -0.75 -13.96
N LYS A 128 -19.36 0.20 -13.18
CA LYS A 128 -20.74 0.71 -13.33
C LYS A 128 -20.93 1.47 -14.64
N GLU A 129 -19.97 2.32 -15.02
CA GLU A 129 -20.00 3.07 -16.27
C GLU A 129 -20.05 2.15 -17.49
N HIS A 130 -19.38 1.00 -17.43
CA HIS A 130 -19.41 -0.03 -18.47
C HIS A 130 -20.59 -1.01 -18.35
N GLY A 131 -21.53 -0.82 -17.42
CA GLY A 131 -22.69 -1.69 -17.24
C GLY A 131 -22.38 -3.09 -16.68
N VAL A 132 -21.19 -3.25 -16.08
CA VAL A 132 -20.68 -4.54 -15.60
C VAL A 132 -20.92 -4.64 -14.09
N SER A 133 -21.88 -5.47 -13.68
CA SER A 133 -22.08 -5.76 -12.26
C SER A 133 -20.97 -6.68 -11.71
N SER A 134 -20.41 -6.33 -10.55
CA SER A 134 -19.37 -7.10 -9.87
C SER A 134 -19.70 -7.25 -8.39
N LYS A 135 -19.86 -8.51 -7.93
CA LYS A 135 -20.02 -8.87 -6.50
C LYS A 135 -18.86 -8.39 -5.61
N MET A 136 -17.76 -7.97 -6.22
CA MET A 136 -16.59 -7.44 -5.53
C MET A 136 -16.81 -6.00 -5.05
N CYS A 137 -17.69 -5.25 -5.73
CA CYS A 137 -18.07 -3.90 -5.31
C CYS A 137 -18.97 -3.87 -4.08
N ASP A 138 -19.69 -4.95 -3.84
CA ASP A 138 -20.54 -5.12 -2.64
C ASP A 138 -19.69 -5.47 -1.39
N ARG A 139 -18.41 -5.83 -1.60
CA ARG A 139 -17.45 -6.20 -0.55
C ARG A 139 -16.52 -5.06 -0.15
N LEU A 140 -16.89 -3.81 -0.44
CA LEU A 140 -16.14 -2.67 0.10
C LEU A 140 -16.01 -2.89 1.62
N PRO A 141 -14.78 -2.95 2.16
CA PRO A 141 -14.59 -3.28 3.56
C PRO A 141 -15.35 -2.24 4.38
N SER A 142 -16.40 -2.71 5.06
CA SER A 142 -17.16 -1.89 5.99
C SER A 142 -16.21 -1.30 7.01
N ARG A 143 -16.50 -0.07 7.43
CA ARG A 143 -15.67 0.81 8.27
C ARG A 143 -14.98 0.15 9.50
N GLU A 144 -15.43 -1.02 9.95
CA GLU A 144 -15.18 -1.58 11.28
C GLU A 144 -14.03 -2.60 11.40
N GLU A 145 -13.46 -3.14 10.32
CA GLU A 145 -12.47 -4.25 10.44
C GLU A 145 -11.03 -3.80 10.80
N GLY A 146 -10.87 -2.67 11.51
CA GLY A 146 -9.56 -2.08 11.84
C GLY A 146 -9.16 -2.14 13.32
N GLU A 147 -9.96 -2.76 14.19
CA GLU A 147 -9.72 -2.77 15.64
C GLU A 147 -9.28 -4.16 16.14
N HIS A 148 -8.38 -4.82 15.41
CA HIS A 148 -7.53 -5.84 16.04
C HIS A 148 -6.24 -5.18 16.53
N VAL A 149 -6.39 -4.62 17.73
CA VAL A 149 -5.32 -4.23 18.63
C VAL A 149 -4.37 -5.43 18.78
N ALA A 150 -3.14 -5.24 18.30
CA ALA A 150 -2.02 -6.08 18.69
C ALA A 150 -1.82 -5.90 20.20
N HIS A 151 -2.25 -6.91 20.96
CA HIS A 151 -1.89 -7.12 22.36
C HIS A 151 -0.53 -7.83 22.46
#